data_AF-A0A8J8CSS6-F1
#
_entry.id   AF-A0A8J8CSS6-F1
#
_cell.length_a   1.000
_cell.length_b   1.000
_cell.length_c   1.000
_cell.angle_alpha   90.00
_cell.angle_beta   90.00
_cell.angle_gamma   90.00
#
_symmetry.space_group_name_H-M   'P 1'
#
loop_
_entity.id
_entity.type
_entity.pdbx_description
1 polymer ?
#
loop_
_entity_poly.entity_id
_entity_poly.type
_entity_poly.pdbx_seq_one_letter_code
_entity_poly.pdbx_strand_id
1 'polypeptide(L)' 'MVSARALVVNAIVGLLILFLANVLGLGVQISLITLLICAIFGVPGAILVIVLALLDVAFAAMIVPQLPV' A
#
# COMPACT_ATOMS: atom_id res chain seq x y z
N MET A 1 -6.00 17.57 -17.80
CA MET A 1 -4.54 17.81 -17.79
C MET A 1 -4.03 17.40 -16.41
N VAL A 2 -3.60 16.15 -16.22
CA VAL A 2 -3.02 15.73 -14.93
C VAL A 2 -1.64 16.39 -14.82
N SER A 3 -1.55 17.43 -14.01
CA SER A 3 -0.26 18.07 -13.71
C SER A 3 0.58 17.12 -12.88
N ALA A 4 1.91 17.11 -13.09
CA ALA A 4 2.85 16.34 -12.27
C ALA A 4 2.64 16.55 -10.75
N ARG A 5 2.17 17.74 -10.35
CA ARG A 5 1.72 18.05 -8.98
C ARG A 5 0.65 17.09 -8.45
N ALA A 6 -0.36 16.75 -9.24
CA ALA A 6 -1.43 15.83 -8.82
C ALA A 6 -0.90 14.42 -8.58
N LEU A 7 0.06 13.99 -9.41
CA LEU A 7 0.71 12.68 -9.30
C LEU A 7 1.58 12.58 -8.03
N VAL A 8 2.30 13.65 -7.70
CA VAL A 8 3.06 13.76 -6.45
C VAL A 8 2.14 13.76 -5.24
N VAL A 9 1.04 14.51 -5.27
CA VAL A 9 0.07 14.54 -4.17
C VAL A 9 -0.57 13.17 -3.97
N ASN A 10 -0.98 12.49 -5.04
CA ASN A 10 -1.53 11.13 -4.97
C ASN A 10 -0.52 10.13 -4.39
N ALA A 11 0.75 10.22 -4.78
CA ALA A 11 1.81 9.38 -4.23
C ALA A 11 2.01 9.63 -2.72
N ILE A 12 2.04 10.90 -2.29
CA ILE A 12 2.22 11.25 -0.86
C ILE A 12 1.01 10.80 -0.04
N VAL A 13 -0.20 11.04 -0.50
CA VAL A 13 -1.43 10.65 0.20
C VAL A 13 -1.54 9.12 0.27
N GLY A 14 -1.25 8.42 -0.83
CA GLY A 14 -1.22 6.96 -0.84
C GLY A 14 -0.14 6.38 0.08
N LEU A 15 1.05 6.98 0.11
CA LEU A 15 2.13 6.60 1.03
C LEU A 15 1.70 6.79 2.48
N LEU A 16 1.08 7.92 2.81
CA LEU A 16 0.55 8.19 4.16
C LEU A 16 -0.47 7.14 4.59
N ILE A 17 -1.38 6.74 3.69
CA ILE A 17 -2.39 5.72 3.97
C ILE A 17 -1.76 4.34 4.16
N LEU A 18 -0.85 3.93 3.26
CA LEU A 18 -0.11 2.66 3.38
C LEU A 18 0.71 2.61 4.67
N PHE A 19 1.33 3.73 5.04
CA PHE A 19 2.11 3.86 6.26
C PHE A 19 1.24 3.72 7.52
N LEU A 20 0.10 4.41 7.56
CA LEU A 20 -0.89 4.21 8.63
C LEU A 20 -1.34 2.76 8.72
N ALA A 21 -1.62 2.12 7.58
CA ALA A 21 -2.05 0.72 7.57
C ALA A 21 -0.96 -0.23 8.08
N ASN A 22 0.30 0.00 7.71
CA ASN A 22 1.44 -0.77 8.23
C ASN A 22 1.61 -0.59 9.75
N VAL A 23 1.50 0.65 10.26
CA VAL A 23 1.60 0.95 11.71
C VAL A 23 0.45 0.35 12.50
N LEU A 24 -0.75 0.28 11.92
CA LEU A 24 -1.91 -0.39 12.51
C LEU A 24 -1.81 -1.93 12.52
N GLY A 25 -0.72 -2.48 11.97
CA GLY A 25 -0.50 -3.93 11.94
C GLY A 25 -1.34 -4.66 10.89
N LEU A 26 -1.88 -3.95 9.89
CA LEU A 26 -2.66 -4.56 8.78
C LEU A 26 -1.78 -5.36 7.81
N GLY A 27 -0.51 -5.63 8.16
CA GLY A 27 0.40 -6.41 7.35
C GLY A 27 0.78 -5.78 6.01
N VAL A 28 0.43 -4.53 5.74
CA VAL A 28 0.67 -3.92 4.41
C VAL A 28 2.16 -3.72 4.17
N GLN A 29 2.73 -4.41 3.18
CA GLN A 29 4.12 -4.27 2.77
C GLN A 29 4.30 -2.99 1.94
N ILE A 30 5.03 -2.03 2.51
CA ILE A 30 5.43 -0.82 1.78
C ILE A 30 6.55 -1.18 0.82
N SER A 31 6.19 -1.38 -0.45
CA SER A 31 7.12 -1.69 -1.55
C SER A 31 7.02 -0.66 -2.67
N LEU A 32 8.06 -0.57 -3.50
CA LEU A 32 8.09 0.32 -4.67
C LEU A 32 6.87 0.08 -5.59
N ILE A 33 6.40 -1.17 -5.69
CA ILE A 33 5.22 -1.54 -6.47
C ILE A 33 3.94 -0.93 -5.87
N THR A 34 3.71 -1.09 -4.56
CA THR A 34 2.53 -0.50 -3.88
C THR A 34 2.50 1.01 -3.97
N LEU A 35 3.69 1.64 -3.91
CA LEU A 35 3.84 3.08 -4.08
C LEU A 35 3.54 3.54 -5.50
N LEU A 36 3.96 2.78 -6.51
CA LEU A 36 3.64 3.08 -7.91
C LEU A 36 2.14 2.97 -8.18
N ILE A 37 1.50 1.91 -7.66
CA ILE A 37 0.06 1.70 -7.79
C ILE A 37 -0.69 2.87 -7.13
N CYS A 38 -0.29 3.26 -5.92
CA CYS A 38 -0.85 4.43 -5.24
C CYS A 38 -0.52 5.76 -5.92
N ALA A 39 0.61 5.90 -6.60
CA ALA A 39 0.93 7.12 -7.35
C ALA A 39 0.06 7.28 -8.60
N ILE A 40 -0.24 6.18 -9.29
CA ILE A 40 -1.05 6.16 -10.51
C ILE A 40 -2.55 6.27 -10.18
N PHE A 41 -3.02 5.46 -9.23
CA PHE A 41 -4.45 5.42 -8.87
C PHE A 41 -4.80 6.39 -7.72
N GLY A 42 -3.84 6.85 -6.92
CA GLY A 42 -4.10 7.71 -5.77
C GLY A 42 -4.74 6.96 -4.60
N VAL A 43 -5.67 7.66 -3.94
CA VAL A 43 -6.49 7.13 -2.83
C VAL A 43 -7.18 5.80 -3.17
N PRO A 44 -7.86 5.61 -4.33
CA PRO A 44 -8.46 4.32 -4.65
C PRO A 44 -7.43 3.19 -4.80
N GLY A 45 -6.19 3.48 -5.18
CA GLY A 45 -5.11 2.50 -5.18
C GLY A 45 -4.74 2.04 -3.77
N ALA A 46 -4.66 2.96 -2.81
CA ALA A 46 -4.36 2.63 -1.42
C ALA A 46 -5.46 1.78 -0.77
N ILE A 47 -6.72 2.09 -1.06
CA ILE A 47 -7.88 1.30 -0.60
C ILE A 47 -7.78 -0.13 -1.13
N LEU A 48 -7.45 -0.28 -2.42
CA LEU A 48 -7.33 -1.60 -3.06
C LEU A 48 -6.20 -2.43 -2.45
N VAL A 49 -5.05 -1.82 -2.16
CA VAL A 49 -3.93 -2.48 -1.48
C VAL A 49 -4.31 -2.91 -0.06
N ILE A 50 -5.01 -2.06 0.70
CA ILE A 50 -5.47 -2.41 2.06
C ILE A 50 -6.46 -3.58 2.01
N VAL A 51 -7.41 -3.57 1.07
CA VAL A 51 -8.38 -4.65 0.92
C VAL A 51 -7.69 -5.98 0.56
N LEU A 52 -6.73 -5.94 -0.38
CA LEU A 52 -5.96 -7.13 -0.74
C LEU A 52 -5.08 -7.66 0.40
N ALA A 53 -4.53 -6.77 1.22
CA ALA A 53 -3.77 -7.14 2.41
C ALA A 53 -4.68 -7.74 3.49
N LEU A 54 -5.89 -7.20 3.69
CA LEU A 54 -6.90 -7.75 4.61
C LEU A 54 -7.39 -9.15 4.19
N LEU A 55 -7.46 -9.41 2.88
CA LEU A 55 -7.81 -10.72 2.33
C LEU A 55 -6.64 -11.72 2.36
N ASP A 56 -5.44 -11.29 2.80
CA ASP A 56 -4.19 -12.07 2.79
C ASP A 56 -3.78 -12.55 1.37
N VAL A 57 -4.29 -11.90 0.32
CA VAL A 57 -4.10 -12.34 -1.08
C VAL A 57 -2.88 -11.67 -1.72
N ALA A 58 -2.58 -10.41 -1.37
CA ALA A 58 -1.46 -9.68 -1.93
C ALA A 58 -1.02 -8.53 -1.02
N PHE A 59 0.26 -8.16 -1.10
CA PHE A 59 0.85 -7.06 -0.34
C PHE A 59 0.73 -7.18 1.19
N ALA A 60 0.23 -8.30 1.71
CA ALA A 60 0.52 -8.75 3.05
C ALA A 60 2.04 -9.01 3.12
N ALA A 61 2.68 -8.56 4.19
CA ALA A 61 4.07 -8.86 4.49
C ALA A 61 4.17 -10.36 4.72
N MET A 62 4.26 -11.12 3.62
CA MET A 62 4.50 -12.55 3.59
C MET A 62 5.95 -12.79 4.00
N ILE A 63 6.22 -12.52 5.27
CA ILE A 63 7.41 -12.92 6.04
C ILE A 63 6.98 -13.05 7.50
N VAL A 64 5.99 -13.92 7.72
CA VAL A 64 6.18 -14.88 8.80
C VAL A 64 6.69 -16.14 8.11
N PRO A 65 8.00 -16.43 8.15
CA PRO A 65 8.43 -17.81 8.05
C PRO A 65 7.64 -18.51 9.15
N GLN A 66 6.73 -19.40 8.76
CA GLN A 66 6.21 -20.39 9.68
C GLN A 66 7.46 -21.07 10.21
N LEU A 67 7.88 -20.74 11.43
CA LEU A 67 8.88 -21.51 12.14
C LEU A 67 8.09 -22.73 12.62
N PRO A 68 8.25 -23.93 12.01
CA PRO A 68 7.84 -25.13 12.71
C PRO A 68 8.78 -25.24 13.91
N VAL A 69 8.27 -24.88 15.09
CA VAL A 69 8.79 -25.39 16.35
C VAL A 69 8.70 -26.91 16.34
#